data_AF-A0A968BUC5-F1
#
_entry.id   AF-A0A968BUC5-F1
#
_cell.length_a   1.000
_cell.length_b   1.000
_cell.length_c   1.000
_cell.angle_alpha   90.00
_cell.angle_beta   90.00
_cell.angle_gamma   90.00
#
_symmetry.space_group_name_H-M   'P 1'
#
loop_
_entity.id
_entity.type
_entity.pdbx_description
1 polymer ?
#
loop_
_entity_poly.entity_id
_entity_poly.type
_entity_poly.pdbx_seq_one_letter_code
_entity_poly.pdbx_strand_id
1 'polypeptide(L)' 'SIRGVKVEPSPFWMQTRLRRAGMRPINNIVDITNYVMLELGQPLHAFDHHVLRARPGDDQPAIIVRRAHPGEQMATLDGE' A
#
# COMPACT_ATOMS: atom_id res chain seq x y z
N SER A 1 -4.50 -8.23 11.04
CA SER A 1 -3.93 -8.32 9.69
C SER A 1 -4.81 -9.21 8.82
N ILE A 2 -4.89 -8.93 7.52
CA ILE A 2 -5.52 -9.83 6.53
C ILE A 2 -4.42 -10.79 6.05
N ARG A 3 -4.74 -12.08 5.92
CA ARG A 3 -3.76 -13.15 5.58
C ARG A 3 -4.29 -14.01 4.44
N GLY A 4 -3.39 -14.68 3.73
CA GLY A 4 -3.73 -15.62 2.66
C GLY A 4 -4.17 -14.95 1.36
N VAL A 5 -3.83 -13.67 1.15
CA VAL A 5 -4.14 -12.95 -0.09
C VAL A 5 -3.15 -13.34 -1.18
N LYS A 6 -3.68 -13.70 -2.34
CA LYS A 6 -2.87 -13.94 -3.54
C LYS A 6 -2.82 -12.67 -4.38
N VAL A 7 -1.61 -12.24 -4.76
CA VAL A 7 -1.42 -11.11 -5.67
C VAL A 7 -1.72 -11.56 -7.10
N GLU A 8 -2.67 -10.91 -7.75
CA GLU A 8 -3.08 -11.20 -9.12
C GLU A 8 -3.75 -9.98 -9.77
N PRO A 9 -4.01 -9.98 -11.09
CA PRO A 9 -4.72 -8.88 -11.73
C PRO A 9 -6.11 -8.67 -11.13
N SER A 10 -6.51 -7.41 -10.97
CA SER A 10 -7.84 -7.05 -10.47
C SER A 10 -8.95 -7.50 -11.42
N PRO A 11 -10.17 -7.74 -10.93
CA PRO A 11 -11.33 -7.97 -11.80
C PRO A 11 -11.51 -6.85 -12.83
N PHE A 12 -11.99 -7.20 -14.02
CA PHE A 12 -12.11 -6.27 -15.15
C PHE A 12 -12.91 -4.99 -14.85
N TRP A 13 -13.97 -5.11 -14.05
CA TRP A 13 -14.79 -3.97 -13.65
C TRP A 13 -14.00 -2.95 -12.83
N MET A 14 -13.12 -3.41 -11.94
CA MET A 14 -12.30 -2.54 -11.08
C MET A 14 -11.24 -1.84 -11.93
N GLN A 15 -10.56 -2.60 -12.79
CA GLN A 15 -9.59 -2.02 -13.71
C GLN A 15 -10.21 -0.93 -14.60
N THR A 16 -11.44 -1.15 -15.08
CA THR A 16 -12.17 -0.19 -15.92
C THR A 16 -12.52 1.08 -15.13
N ARG A 17 -12.98 0.95 -13.89
CA ARG A 17 -13.30 2.10 -13.03
C ARG A 17 -12.04 2.93 -12.74
N LEU A 18 -10.93 2.27 -12.40
CA LEU A 18 -9.64 2.96 -12.17
C LEU A 18 -9.15 3.69 -13.42
N ARG A 19 -9.19 3.04 -14.60
CA ARG A 19 -8.79 3.69 -15.87
C ARG A 19 -9.66 4.92 -16.18
N ARG A 20 -10.97 4.83 -15.94
CA ARG A 20 -11.89 5.97 -16.14
C ARG A 20 -11.62 7.12 -15.16
N ALA A 21 -11.08 6.82 -14.00
CA ALA A 21 -10.60 7.81 -13.03
C ALA A 21 -9.16 8.28 -13.30
N GLY A 22 -8.55 7.92 -14.44
CA GLY A 22 -7.20 8.34 -14.81
C GLY A 22 -6.07 7.56 -14.13
N MET A 23 -6.38 6.46 -13.43
CA MET A 23 -5.38 5.63 -12.75
C MET A 23 -5.04 4.38 -13.56
N ARG A 24 -3.75 4.01 -13.58
CA ARG A 24 -3.28 2.74 -14.15
C ARG A 24 -3.47 1.60 -13.16
N PRO A 25 -4.24 0.53 -13.48
CA PRO A 25 -4.33 -0.65 -12.63
C PRO A 25 -2.97 -1.36 -12.48
N ILE A 26 -2.69 -1.88 -11.29
CA ILE A 26 -1.43 -2.53 -10.94
C ILE A 26 -1.66 -4.01 -10.55
N ASN A 27 -2.37 -4.26 -9.45
CA ASN A 27 -2.77 -5.59 -8.98
C ASN A 27 -3.95 -5.45 -8.00
N ASN A 28 -4.59 -6.56 -7.65
CA ASN A 28 -5.77 -6.61 -6.78
C ASN A 28 -5.61 -5.93 -5.41
N ILE A 29 -4.40 -5.85 -4.85
CA ILE A 29 -4.14 -5.20 -3.55
C ILE A 29 -3.97 -3.69 -3.71
N VAL A 30 -3.17 -3.23 -4.68
CA VAL A 30 -2.96 -1.79 -4.94
C VAL A 30 -4.23 -1.15 -5.50
N ASP A 31 -4.94 -1.88 -6.34
CA ASP A 31 -6.14 -1.38 -7.00
C ASP A 31 -7.30 -1.23 -6.03
N ILE A 32 -7.45 -2.13 -5.05
CA ILE A 32 -8.53 -1.98 -4.05
C ILE A 32 -8.30 -0.78 -3.14
N THR A 33 -7.04 -0.47 -2.76
CA THR A 33 -6.75 0.72 -1.95
C THR A 33 -7.06 2.00 -2.72
N ASN A 34 -6.73 2.03 -4.03
CA ASN A 34 -7.06 3.15 -4.91
C ASN A 34 -8.57 3.27 -5.14
N TYR A 35 -9.24 2.14 -5.33
CA TYR A 35 -10.67 2.09 -5.58
C TYR A 35 -11.47 2.63 -4.38
N VAL A 36 -11.14 2.18 -3.16
CA VAL A 36 -11.78 2.67 -1.93
C VAL A 36 -11.44 4.15 -1.67
N MET A 37 -10.22 4.58 -1.98
CA MET A 37 -9.84 5.98 -1.89
C MET A 37 -10.71 6.86 -2.79
N LEU A 38 -10.96 6.45 -4.04
CA LEU A 38 -11.83 7.18 -4.96
C LEU A 38 -13.29 7.18 -4.52
N GLU A 39 -13.75 6.07 -3.92
CA GLU A 39 -15.14 5.92 -3.48
C GLU A 39 -15.46 6.73 -2.21
N LEU A 40 -14.52 6.76 -1.24
CA LEU A 40 -14.75 7.34 0.08
C LEU A 40 -13.95 8.63 0.35
N GLY A 41 -13.06 9.03 -0.56
CA GLY A 41 -12.16 10.18 -0.37
C GLY A 41 -11.06 9.97 0.66
N GLN A 42 -10.85 8.73 1.14
CA GLN A 42 -9.87 8.41 2.18
C GLN A 42 -8.71 7.58 1.60
N PRO A 43 -7.47 8.11 1.59
CA PRO A 43 -6.32 7.35 1.11
C PRO A 43 -6.01 6.17 2.03
N LEU A 44 -5.70 5.04 1.43
CA LEU A 44 -5.29 3.81 2.11
C LEU A 44 -3.94 3.34 1.56
N HIS A 45 -3.16 2.70 2.42
CA HIS A 45 -1.90 2.06 2.03
C HIS A 45 -1.83 0.66 2.65
N ALA A 46 -1.40 -0.32 1.85
CA ALA A 46 -1.20 -1.68 2.30
C ALA A 46 0.30 -1.98 2.42
N PHE A 47 0.73 -2.42 3.60
CA PHE A 47 2.11 -2.84 3.85
C PHE A 47 2.22 -4.36 3.82
N ASP A 48 3.27 -4.89 3.17
CA ASP A 48 3.59 -6.31 3.25
C ASP A 48 4.07 -6.65 4.67
N HIS A 49 3.26 -7.45 5.37
CA HIS A 49 3.54 -7.86 6.75
C HIS A 49 4.87 -8.63 6.88
N HIS A 50 5.32 -9.33 5.84
CA HIS A 50 6.59 -10.06 5.87
C HIS A 50 7.82 -9.15 5.78
N VAL A 51 7.63 -7.92 5.27
CA VAL A 51 8.71 -6.92 5.12
C VAL A 51 8.78 -5.99 6.34
N LEU A 52 7.65 -5.82 7.05
CA LEU A 52 7.61 -5.00 8.26
C LEU A 52 8.52 -5.56 9.36
N ARG A 53 9.30 -4.68 9.97
CA ARG A 53 10.22 -5.02 11.05
C ARG A 53 9.59 -4.71 12.41
N ALA A 54 9.99 -5.49 13.41
CA ALA A 54 9.67 -5.18 14.79
C ALA A 54 10.48 -3.96 15.27
N ARG A 55 9.96 -3.29 16.29
CA ARG A 55 10.75 -2.31 17.05
C ARG A 55 11.84 -3.06 17.83
N PRO A 56 13.02 -2.44 18.09
CA PRO A 56 14.00 -3.04 18.98
C PRO A 56 13.37 -3.40 20.34
N GLY A 57 13.44 -4.68 20.72
CA GLY A 57 12.87 -5.20 21.97
C GLY A 57 11.45 -5.78 21.85
N ASP A 58 10.80 -5.68 20.68
CA ASP A 58 9.48 -6.26 20.43
C ASP A 58 9.57 -7.51 19.56
N ASP A 59 8.65 -8.46 19.78
CA ASP A 59 8.56 -9.70 18.99
C ASP A 59 7.66 -9.58 17.75
N GLN A 60 6.93 -8.46 17.60
CA GLN A 60 5.92 -8.25 16.56
C GLN A 60 6.27 -7.06 15.64
N PRO A 61 5.93 -7.12 14.34
CA PRO A 61 6.11 -5.99 13.44
C PRO A 61 5.36 -4.74 13.89
N ALA A 62 5.96 -3.56 13.69
CA ALA A 62 5.40 -2.28 14.11
C ALA A 62 5.44 -1.23 12.99
N ILE A 63 4.46 -0.33 13.00
CA ILE A 63 4.47 0.90 12.20
C ILE A 63 4.70 2.07 13.15
N ILE A 64 5.79 2.81 12.93
CA ILE A 64 6.17 3.95 13.76
C ILE A 64 6.06 5.22 12.92
N VAL A 65 5.13 6.10 13.31
CA VAL A 65 4.97 7.41 12.66
C VAL A 65 5.77 8.44 13.44
N ARG A 66 6.81 8.97 12.80
CA ARG A 66 7.66 10.04 13.34
C ARG A 66 8.12 10.98 12.24
N ARG A 67 8.65 12.14 12.63
CA ARG A 67 9.36 13.01 11.70
C ARG A 67 10.68 12.38 11.26
N ALA A 68 11.11 12.73 10.05
CA ALA A 68 12.43 12.38 9.54
C ALA A 68 13.53 13.06 10.37
N HIS A 69 14.65 12.38 10.54
CA HIS A 69 15.86 12.95 11.12
C HIS A 69 16.64 13.77 10.06
N PRO A 70 17.46 14.75 10.48
CA PRO A 70 18.33 15.47 9.55
C PRO A 70 19.25 14.49 8.78
N GLY A 71 19.21 14.54 7.46
CA GLY A 71 20.01 13.68 6.58
C GLY A 71 19.51 12.24 6.42
N GLU A 72 18.34 11.89 6.95
CA GLU A 72 17.73 10.58 6.76
C GLU A 72 17.35 10.36 5.29
N GLN A 73 17.72 9.20 4.75
CA GLN A 73 17.41 8.78 3.38
C GLN A 73 16.39 7.64 3.39
N MET A 74 15.53 7.59 2.39
CA MET A 74 14.61 6.50 2.15
C MET A 74 14.49 6.24 0.66
N ALA A 75 14.40 4.97 0.26
CA ALA A 75 14.04 4.61 -1.11
C ALA A 75 12.52 4.74 -1.27
N THR A 76 12.11 5.50 -2.27
CA THR A 76 10.70 5.67 -2.63
C THR A 76 10.25 4.62 -3.65
N LEU A 77 8.94 4.53 -3.86
CA LEU A 77 8.38 3.64 -4.90
C LEU A 77 8.73 4.09 -6.32
N ASP A 78 9.04 5.37 -6.50
CA ASP A 78 9.42 5.96 -7.79
C ASP A 78 10.92 5.74 -8.11
N GLY A 79 11.68 5.15 -7.18
CA GLY A 79 13.10 4.85 -7.37
C GLY A 79 14.04 6.00 -7.01
N GLU A 80 13.51 7.07 -6.44
CA GLU A 80 14.26 8.20 -5.85
C GLU A 80 14.61 7.95 -4.39
#